data_AF-A0A917Q3S7-F1
#
_entry.id   AF-A0A917Q3S7-F1
#
_cell.length_a   1.000
_cell.length_b   1.000
_cell.length_c   1.000
_cell.angle_alpha   90.00
_cell.angle_beta   90.00
_cell.angle_gamma   90.00
#
_symmetry.space_group_name_H-M   'P 1'
#
loop_
_entity.id
_entity.type
_entity.pdbx_description
1 polymer ?
#
loop_
_entity_poly.entity_id
_entity_poly.type
_entity_poly.pdbx_seq_one_letter_code
_entity_poly.pdbx_strand_id
1 'polypeptide(L)' 'MTKAQIAAALEAIVKQQLDDCERAIKAGQRTIALNELADAMAQLKQLAKIVKKS' A
#
# COMPACT_ATOMS: atom_id res chain seq x y z
N MET A 1 14.64 9.43 9.10
CA MET A 1 13.80 9.73 7.93
C MET A 1 13.22 11.12 8.09
N THR A 2 13.22 11.95 7.05
CA THR A 2 12.50 13.22 7.02
C THR A 2 11.03 12.98 6.67
N LYS A 3 10.14 13.94 6.99
CA LYS A 3 8.72 13.87 6.59
C LYS A 3 8.54 13.65 5.08
N ALA A 4 9.41 14.25 4.26
CA ALA A 4 9.41 14.06 2.81
C ALA A 4 9.78 12.62 2.40
N GLN A 5 10.75 11.99 3.07
CA GLN A 5 11.11 10.59 2.82
C GLN A 5 9.97 9.64 3.21
N ILE A 6 9.20 9.96 4.24
CA ILE A 6 8.02 9.18 4.65
C ILE A 6 6.89 9.34 3.62
N ALA A 7 6.64 10.56 3.15
CA ALA A 7 5.62 10.82 2.13
C ALA A 7 5.91 10.08 0.81
N ALA A 8 7.16 10.12 0.34
CA ALA A 8 7.58 9.39 -0.86
C ALA A 8 7.44 7.87 -0.72
N ALA A 9 7.76 7.32 0.46
CA ALA A 9 7.59 5.89 0.73
C ALA A 9 6.12 5.47 0.74
N LEU A 10 5.24 6.32 1.28
CA LEU A 10 3.79 6.10 1.27
C LEU A 10 3.23 6.08 -0.16
N GLU A 11 3.58 7.07 -0.97
CA GLU A 11 3.13 7.15 -2.37
C GLU A 11 3.56 5.92 -3.18
N ALA A 12 4.80 5.46 -2.99
CA ALA A 12 5.32 4.27 -3.66
C ALA A 12 4.54 3.00 -3.28
N ILE A 13 4.26 2.79 -1.99
CA ILE A 13 3.51 1.62 -1.50
C ILE A 13 2.07 1.64 -2.01
N VAL A 14 1.40 2.79 -1.93
CA VAL A 14 0.02 2.93 -2.43
C VAL A 14 -0.05 2.62 -3.92
N LYS A 15 0.88 3.19 -4.71
CA LYS A 15 0.90 3.00 -6.15
C LYS A 15 1.11 1.53 -6.53
N GLN A 16 2.11 0.87 -5.94
CA GLN A 16 2.39 -0.53 -6.21
C GLN A 16 1.18 -1.43 -5.93
N GLN A 17 0.53 -1.25 -4.78
CA GLN A 17 -0.61 -2.10 -4.42
C GLN A 17 -1.86 -1.81 -5.26
N LEU A 18 -2.08 -0.56 -5.69
CA LEU A 18 -3.16 -0.23 -6.61
C LEU A 18 -2.95 -0.85 -8.00
N ASP A 19 -1.72 -0.78 -8.53
CA ASP A 19 -1.36 -1.42 -9.80
C ASP A 19 -1.57 -2.94 -9.72
N ASP A 20 -1.21 -3.57 -8.60
CA ASP A 20 -1.37 -5.01 -8.38
C ASP A 20 -2.84 -5.43 -8.24
N CYS A 21 -3.64 -4.63 -7.55
CA CYS A 21 -5.10 -4.79 -7.50
C CYS A 21 -5.74 -4.67 -8.89
N GLU A 22 -5.35 -3.67 -9.68
CA GLU A 22 -5.90 -3.45 -11.01
C GLU A 22 -5.57 -4.61 -11.96
N ARG A 23 -4.33 -5.12 -11.92
CA ARG A 23 -3.92 -6.31 -12.68
C ARG A 23 -4.72 -7.54 -12.28
N ALA A 24 -4.87 -7.80 -10.98
CA ALA A 24 -5.63 -8.95 -10.48
C ALA A 24 -7.12 -8.88 -10.85
N ILE A 25 -7.73 -7.69 -10.82
CA ILE A 25 -9.12 -7.47 -11.26
C ILE A 25 -9.25 -7.74 -12.76
N LYS A 26 -8.35 -7.21 -13.59
CA LYS A 26 -8.33 -7.43 -15.05
C LYS A 26 -8.16 -8.91 -15.42
N ALA A 27 -7.40 -9.66 -14.61
CA ALA A 27 -7.21 -11.10 -14.77
C ALA A 27 -8.39 -11.96 -14.26
N GLY A 28 -9.45 -11.35 -13.72
CA GLY A 28 -10.58 -12.07 -13.12
C GLY A 28 -10.27 -12.69 -11.75
N GLN A 29 -9.12 -12.38 -11.16
CA GLN A 29 -8.63 -12.94 -9.90
C GLN A 29 -9.06 -12.10 -8.69
N ARG A 30 -10.37 -12.02 -8.43
CA ARG A 30 -10.95 -11.17 -7.37
C ARG A 30 -10.40 -11.45 -5.97
N THR A 31 -10.12 -12.71 -5.63
CA THR A 31 -9.54 -13.07 -4.32
C THR A 31 -8.13 -12.54 -4.15
N ILE A 32 -7.34 -12.53 -5.23
CA ILE A 32 -5.96 -11.98 -5.21
C ILE A 32 -6.02 -10.46 -5.03
N ALA A 33 -6.90 -9.77 -5.76
CA ALA A 33 -7.09 -8.32 -5.60
C ALA A 33 -7.49 -7.93 -4.15
N LEU A 34 -8.36 -8.72 -3.50
CA LEU A 34 -8.77 -8.48 -2.12
C LEU A 34 -7.62 -8.69 -1.12
N ASN A 35 -6.77 -9.69 -1.36
CA ASN A 35 -5.59 -9.94 -0.53
C ASN A 35 -4.57 -8.80 -0.67
N GLU A 36 -4.27 -8.37 -1.90
CA GLU A 36 -3.34 -7.26 -2.16
C GLU A 36 -3.80 -5.95 -1.50
N LEU A 37 -5.11 -5.69 -1.50
CA LEU A 37 -5.70 -4.53 -0.83
C LEU A 37 -5.57 -4.62 0.70
N ALA A 38 -5.76 -5.80 1.29
CA ALA A 38 -5.58 -6.04 2.71
C ALA A 38 -4.12 -5.84 3.14
N ASP A 39 -3.18 -6.29 2.32
CA ASP A 39 -1.74 -6.13 2.55
C ASP A 39 -1.31 -4.67 2.44
N ALA A 40 -1.84 -3.95 1.44
CA ALA A 40 -1.66 -2.50 1.31
C ALA A 40 -2.12 -1.76 2.57
N MET A 41 -3.32 -2.09 3.07
CA MET A 41 -3.85 -1.50 4.29
C MET A 41 -3.00 -1.80 5.52
N ALA A 42 -2.40 -3.00 5.62
CA ALA A 42 -1.52 -3.36 6.72
C ALA A 42 -0.22 -2.55 6.69
N GLN A 43 0.40 -2.39 5.52
CA GLN A 43 1.62 -1.61 5.34
C GLN A 43 1.40 -0.12 5.64
N LEU A 44 0.29 0.45 5.14
CA LEU A 44 -0.10 1.83 5.43
C LEU A 44 -0.33 2.07 6.92
N LYS A 45 -0.99 1.14 7.62
CA LYS A 45 -1.18 1.22 9.07
C LYS A 45 0.14 1.17 9.83
N GLN A 46 1.11 0.38 9.40
CA GLN A 46 2.43 0.37 10.02
C GLN A 46 3.17 1.68 9.81
N LEU A 47 3.17 2.22 8.59
CA LEU A 47 3.78 3.51 8.29
C LEU A 47 3.16 4.64 9.10
N ALA A 48 1.83 4.68 9.24
CA ALA A 48 1.14 5.66 10.08
C ALA A 48 1.57 5.57 11.56
N LYS A 49 1.85 4.37 12.08
CA LYS A 49 2.37 4.20 13.46
C LYS A 49 3.79 4.72 13.59
N ILE A 50 4.65 4.50 12.59
CA ILE A 50 6.02 5.02 12.57
C ILE A 50 6.00 6.55 12.57
N VAL A 51 5.17 7.16 11.71
CA VAL A 51 4.99 8.62 11.65
C VAL A 51 4.52 9.21 12.98
N LYS A 52 3.55 8.59 13.65
CA LYS A 52 3.03 9.08 14.95
C LYS A 52 4.06 9.03 16.09
N LYS A 53 5.08 8.19 15.97
CA LYS A 53 6.16 8.04 16.96
C LYS A 53 7.40 8.90 16.64
N SER A 54 7.40 9.56 15.48
CA SER A 54 8.53 10.35 14.95
C SER A 54 8.44 11.82 15.33
#